data_AF-A0A8B7WDA2-F1
#
_entry.id   AF-A0A8B7WDA2-F1
#
_cell.length_a   1.000
_cell.length_b   1.000
_cell.length_c   1.000
_cell.angle_alpha   90.00
_cell.angle_beta   90.00
_cell.angle_gamma   90.00
#
_symmetry.space_group_name_H-M   'P 1'
#
loop_
_entity.id
_entity.type
_entity.pdbx_description
1 polymer ?
#
loop_
_entity_poly.entity_id
_entity_poly.type
_entity_poly.pdbx_seq_one_letter_code
_entity_poly.pdbx_strand_id
1 'polypeptide(L)'
;MFKFHQTKYTFQILDKMRCLRKRSTVSFLGVLVIFLLFMNLYIEDSYVLEGDKQLIRETSTHQLNSERYVHTFKDLSNFSGAINVTYRYLAATPLQRKRYLTIGLSSVKRKKGSYLLETIKSIFEQSSYEELKEISVVVHLADFNSSWRDVMVQDITQKFAHHIIAGRLMVIHAPEEYYPVLDGLKRNYNDPEDRVRFRSKQNVDYAFLLNFCANTSDYYVMLEDDVRCSKNFLTAIKKVIASLEGTYWVTLEFSKLGYIGKLYHSHDLPRLAHFLLMFYQEMPCDWLLTHFRGLLAQKNVIRFKPSLFQHMGYYSSYKGTENKLKDDDFEEESFDIPDNPPASLYTNMNVFENYEASKAYSSVDEYFWGKPPSIGDTFIIVFENPIVVKKIKVNTGTEDRQNDILHHGALDVGKNMLSKQIRQCDTYLRLGEFKNGNFEISDVNQKIPFDIRCIRICVTKTQKEWLIIRSISIWTS
;
A
#
# COMPACT_ATOMS: atom_id res chain seq x y z
N MET A 1 -51.05 67.21 0.05
CA MET A 1 -49.63 66.97 -0.29
C MET A 1 -48.88 66.36 0.90
N PHE A 2 -49.31 65.20 1.41
CA PHE A 2 -48.66 64.54 2.58
C PHE A 2 -48.70 63.00 2.55
N LYS A 3 -49.24 62.37 1.49
CA LYS A 3 -49.33 60.90 1.37
C LYS A 3 -48.36 60.25 0.37
N PHE A 4 -47.52 61.04 -0.32
CA PHE A 4 -46.51 60.52 -1.25
C PHE A 4 -45.07 60.53 -0.71
N HIS A 5 -44.83 61.11 0.47
CA HIS A 5 -43.49 61.17 1.08
C HIS A 5 -43.19 59.99 2.02
N GLN A 6 -44.22 59.27 2.48
CA GLN A 6 -44.06 58.22 3.49
C GLN A 6 -43.63 56.86 2.89
N THR A 7 -43.98 56.58 1.63
CA THR A 7 -43.64 55.33 0.93
C THR A 7 -42.19 55.32 0.39
N LYS A 8 -41.63 56.49 0.07
CA LYS A 8 -40.24 56.60 -0.43
C LYS A 8 -39.21 56.44 0.69
N TYR A 9 -39.56 56.84 1.91
CA TYR A 9 -38.72 56.70 3.10
C TYR A 9 -38.64 55.24 3.61
N THR A 10 -39.73 54.47 3.51
CA THR A 10 -39.75 53.06 3.94
C THR A 10 -38.93 52.16 3.02
N PHE A 11 -38.91 52.42 1.70
CA PHE A 11 -38.11 51.66 0.74
C PHE A 11 -36.59 51.92 0.89
N GLN A 12 -36.19 53.15 1.20
CA GLN A 12 -34.78 53.49 1.48
C GLN A 12 -34.26 52.86 2.79
N ILE A 13 -35.11 52.70 3.80
CA ILE A 13 -34.74 52.04 5.06
C ILE A 13 -34.58 50.53 4.85
N LEU A 14 -35.46 49.89 4.06
CA LEU A 14 -35.36 48.45 3.78
C LEU A 14 -34.09 48.07 2.98
N ASP A 15 -33.67 48.94 2.05
CA ASP A 15 -32.48 48.71 1.22
C ASP A 15 -31.17 48.97 2.00
N LYS A 16 -31.17 49.96 2.91
CA LYS A 16 -30.07 50.17 3.87
C LYS A 16 -29.91 48.98 4.83
N MET A 17 -31.01 48.36 5.26
CA MET A 17 -30.97 47.19 6.15
C MET A 17 -30.51 45.90 5.44
N ARG A 18 -30.76 45.74 4.13
CA ARG A 18 -30.23 44.61 3.34
C ARG A 18 -28.73 44.71 3.06
N CYS A 19 -28.18 45.91 2.85
CA CYS A 19 -26.74 46.13 2.69
C CYS A 19 -25.95 45.95 4.00
N LEU A 20 -26.51 46.36 5.14
CA LEU A 20 -25.88 46.17 6.46
C LEU A 20 -25.82 44.69 6.87
N ARG A 21 -26.85 43.89 6.51
CA ARG A 21 -26.88 42.46 6.82
C ARG A 21 -25.85 41.66 6.01
N LYS A 22 -25.55 42.06 4.76
CA LYS A 22 -24.50 41.43 3.92
C LYS A 22 -23.07 41.84 4.32
N ARG A 23 -22.85 43.06 4.82
CA ARG A 23 -21.53 43.48 5.35
C ARG A 23 -21.19 42.81 6.69
N SER A 24 -22.19 42.62 7.55
CA SER A 24 -22.02 41.97 8.86
C SER A 24 -21.73 40.47 8.74
N THR A 25 -22.43 39.74 7.84
CA THR A 25 -22.21 38.29 7.67
C THR A 25 -20.86 37.96 7.05
N VAL A 26 -20.32 38.79 6.16
CA VAL A 26 -18.97 38.59 5.57
C VAL A 26 -17.89 38.85 6.62
N SER A 27 -18.05 39.86 7.47
CA SER A 27 -17.13 40.10 8.60
C SER A 27 -17.19 39.00 9.65
N PHE A 28 -18.38 38.45 9.96
CA PHE A 28 -18.52 37.34 10.90
C PHE A 28 -17.90 36.04 10.36
N LEU A 29 -18.06 35.75 9.07
CA LEU A 29 -17.46 34.57 8.44
C LEU A 29 -15.93 34.68 8.38
N GLY A 30 -15.39 35.87 8.09
CA GLY A 30 -13.96 36.13 8.14
C GLY A 30 -13.37 35.96 9.54
N VAL A 31 -14.05 36.47 10.57
CA VAL A 31 -13.64 36.29 11.97
C VAL A 31 -13.74 34.83 12.40
N LEU A 32 -14.76 34.08 11.96
CA LEU A 32 -14.91 32.66 12.24
C LEU A 32 -13.79 31.83 11.59
N VAL A 33 -13.42 32.12 10.33
CA VAL A 33 -12.32 31.44 9.64
C VAL A 33 -10.98 31.75 10.31
N ILE A 34 -10.74 33.01 10.69
CA ILE A 34 -9.53 33.39 11.43
C ILE A 34 -9.51 32.71 12.81
N PHE A 35 -10.65 32.63 13.49
CA PHE A 35 -10.77 31.94 14.78
C PHE A 35 -10.55 30.43 14.65
N LEU A 36 -11.08 29.79 13.60
CA LEU A 36 -10.86 28.37 13.33
C LEU A 36 -9.41 28.08 12.93
N LEU A 37 -8.75 28.96 12.18
CA LEU A 37 -7.32 28.86 11.88
C LEU A 37 -6.48 29.07 13.14
N PHE A 38 -6.84 30.02 14.00
CA PHE A 38 -6.19 30.22 15.29
C PHE A 38 -6.39 29.02 16.22
N MET A 39 -7.58 28.42 16.25
CA MET A 39 -7.84 27.21 17.04
C MET A 39 -7.09 26.01 16.46
N ASN A 40 -6.97 25.86 15.14
CA ASN A 40 -6.13 24.80 14.56
C ASN A 40 -4.66 24.98 14.89
N LEU A 41 -4.12 26.20 14.78
CA LEU A 41 -2.74 26.52 15.18
C LEU A 41 -2.52 26.33 16.68
N TYR A 42 -3.49 26.71 17.51
CA TYR A 42 -3.41 26.54 18.97
C TYR A 42 -3.58 25.07 19.38
N ILE A 43 -4.32 24.26 18.62
CA ILE A 43 -4.45 22.82 18.83
C ILE A 43 -3.16 22.11 18.40
N GLU A 44 -2.55 22.46 17.27
CA GLU A 44 -1.22 21.95 16.87
C GLU A 44 -0.13 22.33 17.88
N ASP A 45 -0.05 23.60 18.31
CA ASP A 45 0.91 24.04 19.32
C ASP A 45 0.62 23.43 20.71
N SER A 46 -0.64 23.18 21.06
CA SER A 46 -1.01 22.47 22.29
C SER A 46 -0.54 21.03 22.27
N TYR A 47 -0.69 20.29 21.17
CA TYR A 47 -0.22 18.91 21.06
C TYR A 47 1.30 18.82 21.06
N VAL A 48 2.00 19.77 20.42
CA VAL A 48 3.47 19.84 20.43
C VAL A 48 3.99 20.25 21.82
N LEU A 49 3.37 21.23 22.48
CA LEU A 49 3.77 21.69 23.81
C LEU A 49 3.43 20.69 24.93
N GLU A 50 2.36 19.91 24.79
CA GLU A 50 1.98 18.85 25.73
C GLU A 50 2.89 17.62 25.53
N GLY A 51 3.30 17.33 24.29
CA GLY A 51 4.39 16.40 23.98
C GLY A 51 5.74 16.81 24.59
N ASP A 52 6.09 18.10 24.49
CA ASP A 52 7.34 18.63 25.08
C ASP A 52 7.28 18.73 26.61
N LYS A 53 6.12 19.06 27.21
CA LYS A 53 5.94 19.03 28.67
C LYS A 53 5.97 17.61 29.23
N GLN A 54 5.47 16.63 28.47
CA GLN A 54 5.56 15.21 28.82
C GLN A 54 7.01 14.71 28.70
N LEU A 55 7.74 15.13 27.67
CA LEU A 55 9.18 14.89 27.51
C LEU A 55 10.01 15.54 28.65
N ILE A 56 9.70 16.77 29.06
CA ILE A 56 10.41 17.48 30.15
C ILE A 56 10.08 16.87 31.52
N ARG A 57 8.83 16.41 31.73
CA ARG A 57 8.42 15.70 32.96
C ARG A 57 9.08 14.32 33.05
N GLU A 58 9.25 13.62 31.93
CA GLU A 58 9.95 12.34 31.85
C GLU A 58 11.48 12.49 31.99
N THR A 59 12.06 13.57 31.47
CA THR A 59 13.48 13.91 31.66
C THR A 59 13.82 14.18 33.12
N SER A 60 12.86 14.67 33.91
CA SER A 60 13.02 14.96 35.34
C SER A 60 12.89 13.72 36.24
N THR A 61 12.20 12.66 35.80
CA THR A 61 12.06 11.39 36.55
C THR A 61 13.09 10.32 36.17
N HIS A 62 13.81 10.47 35.06
CA HIS A 62 14.80 9.49 34.59
C HIS A 62 16.23 9.69 35.11
N GLN A 63 16.48 10.61 36.04
CA GLN A 63 17.83 10.85 36.58
C GLN A 63 18.30 9.89 37.70
N LEU A 64 17.55 8.83 38.01
CA LEU A 64 17.95 7.82 39.00
C LEU A 64 17.74 6.41 38.46
N ASN A 65 18.68 5.94 37.63
CA ASN A 65 19.14 4.54 37.47
C ASN A 65 19.94 4.36 36.16
N SER A 66 20.94 5.22 35.94
CA SER A 66 21.79 5.16 34.73
C SER A 66 22.75 3.96 34.70
N GLU A 67 22.96 3.27 35.83
CA GLU A 67 24.06 2.28 35.94
C GLU A 67 23.69 0.83 35.54
N ARG A 68 22.43 0.53 35.16
CA ARG A 68 22.03 -0.86 34.80
C ARG A 68 21.87 -1.14 33.31
N TYR A 69 21.91 -0.12 32.46
CA TYR A 69 21.54 -0.25 31.05
C TYR A 69 22.61 0.31 30.13
N VAL A 70 23.82 -0.23 30.25
CA VAL A 70 24.85 -0.08 29.22
C VAL A 70 24.64 -1.21 28.21
N HIS A 71 23.76 -1.01 27.23
CA HIS A 71 23.94 -1.72 25.98
C HIS A 71 25.29 -1.26 25.43
N THR A 72 26.27 -2.16 25.51
CA THR A 72 27.60 -1.88 25.02
C THR A 72 27.47 -1.81 23.49
N PHE A 73 27.42 -0.59 22.93
CA PHE A 73 27.46 -0.27 21.50
C PHE A 73 28.79 -0.68 20.84
N LYS A 74 29.25 -1.92 21.05
CA LYS A 74 30.58 -2.36 20.66
C LYS A 74 30.71 -2.91 19.25
N ASP A 75 29.63 -3.03 18.49
CA ASP A 75 29.73 -3.40 17.06
C ASP A 75 28.64 -2.73 16.22
N LEU A 76 28.86 -1.46 15.88
CA LEU A 76 28.12 -0.75 14.82
C LEU A 76 28.72 -1.01 13.43
N SER A 77 29.69 -1.93 13.33
CA SER A 77 30.56 -2.07 12.17
C SER A 77 29.98 -2.93 11.03
N ASN A 78 28.89 -3.66 11.25
CA ASN A 78 28.42 -4.68 10.28
C ASN A 78 26.89 -4.81 10.16
N PHE A 79 26.15 -3.71 10.05
CA PHE A 79 24.68 -3.72 9.80
C PHE A 79 24.26 -4.31 8.44
N SER A 80 25.22 -4.58 7.56
CA SER A 80 25.03 -5.30 6.30
C SER A 80 25.26 -6.81 6.43
N GLY A 81 25.85 -7.28 7.54
CA GLY A 81 26.11 -8.69 7.80
C GLY A 81 24.83 -9.45 8.18
N ALA A 82 24.90 -10.78 8.19
CA ALA A 82 23.83 -11.61 8.75
C ALA A 82 23.89 -11.60 10.29
N ILE A 83 22.72 -11.60 10.93
CA ILE A 83 22.60 -11.83 12.38
C ILE A 83 23.08 -13.25 12.66
N ASN A 84 23.98 -13.41 13.63
CA ASN A 84 24.54 -14.71 14.00
C ASN A 84 23.49 -15.58 14.74
N VAL A 85 22.71 -16.34 13.98
CA VAL A 85 21.69 -17.26 14.47
C VAL A 85 21.87 -18.61 13.77
N THR A 86 21.94 -19.69 14.56
CA THR A 86 21.92 -21.05 14.00
C THR A 86 20.48 -21.56 13.96
N TYR A 87 19.94 -21.69 12.76
CA TYR A 87 18.58 -22.16 12.54
C TYR A 87 18.50 -23.69 12.53
N ARG A 88 17.44 -24.23 13.12
CA ARG A 88 17.08 -25.64 12.98
C ARG A 88 16.19 -25.80 11.74
N TYR A 89 16.62 -26.64 10.81
CA TYR A 89 15.81 -27.05 9.67
C TYR A 89 14.90 -28.19 10.12
N LEU A 90 13.60 -27.92 10.27
CA LEU A 90 12.63 -28.90 10.77
C LEU A 90 12.06 -29.75 9.63
N ALA A 91 11.83 -29.14 8.47
CA ALA A 91 11.45 -29.84 7.25
C ALA A 91 11.86 -29.00 6.04
N ALA A 92 12.95 -29.39 5.38
CA ALA A 92 13.48 -28.65 4.23
C ALA A 92 14.30 -29.56 3.32
N THR A 93 14.26 -29.22 2.03
CA THR A 93 15.27 -29.68 1.07
C THR A 93 16.13 -28.46 0.71
N PRO A 94 17.47 -28.58 0.68
CA PRO A 94 18.34 -27.46 0.32
C PRO A 94 17.94 -26.83 -1.02
N LEU A 95 17.88 -25.49 -1.06
CA LEU A 95 17.66 -24.75 -2.29
C LEU A 95 18.86 -24.94 -3.22
N GLN A 96 18.61 -25.49 -4.41
CA GLN A 96 19.64 -25.67 -5.43
C GLN A 96 19.96 -24.38 -6.20
N ARG A 97 19.03 -23.41 -6.20
CA ARG A 97 19.15 -22.13 -6.88
C ARG A 97 18.32 -21.06 -6.18
N LYS A 98 18.77 -19.82 -6.31
CA LYS A 98 18.03 -18.62 -5.90
C LYS A 98 16.69 -18.57 -6.65
N ARG A 99 15.60 -18.25 -5.93
CA ARG A 99 14.24 -18.10 -6.48
C ARG A 99 13.94 -16.64 -6.83
N TYR A 100 12.86 -16.38 -7.54
CA TYR A 100 12.45 -14.99 -7.80
C TYR A 100 11.84 -14.35 -6.55
N LEU A 101 10.93 -15.06 -5.87
CA LEU A 101 10.22 -14.56 -4.69
C LEU A 101 10.28 -15.56 -3.53
N THR A 102 10.63 -15.09 -2.34
CA THR A 102 10.43 -15.82 -1.08
C THR A 102 9.23 -15.26 -0.34
N ILE A 103 8.35 -16.14 0.12
CA ILE A 103 7.20 -15.82 0.97
C ILE A 103 7.56 -16.24 2.39
N GLY A 104 7.70 -15.28 3.30
CA GLY A 104 8.00 -15.54 4.71
C GLY A 104 6.74 -15.56 5.56
N LEU A 105 6.59 -16.62 6.35
CA LEU A 105 5.53 -16.80 7.34
C LEU A 105 6.15 -17.01 8.72
N SER A 106 5.69 -16.28 9.73
CA SER A 106 6.02 -16.56 11.13
C SER A 106 4.76 -17.02 11.85
N SER A 107 4.83 -18.13 12.58
CA SER A 107 3.68 -18.72 13.26
C SER A 107 4.01 -19.09 14.70
N VAL A 108 3.04 -18.81 15.59
CA VAL A 108 3.07 -19.15 17.02
C VAL A 108 1.80 -19.89 17.41
N LYS A 109 1.83 -20.63 18.53
CA LYS A 109 0.68 -21.38 19.01
C LYS A 109 -0.45 -20.43 19.40
N ARG A 110 -1.57 -20.51 18.69
CA ARG A 110 -2.79 -19.79 19.05
C ARG A 110 -3.56 -20.53 20.15
N LYS A 111 -4.34 -19.79 20.95
CA LYS A 111 -5.26 -20.38 21.93
C LYS A 111 -6.46 -21.06 21.25
N LYS A 112 -6.87 -20.59 20.08
CA LYS A 112 -8.04 -21.06 19.33
C LYS A 112 -7.69 -21.23 17.86
N GLY A 113 -7.85 -22.46 17.35
CA GLY A 113 -7.61 -22.79 15.95
C GLY A 113 -6.15 -22.66 15.50
N SER A 114 -5.90 -22.98 14.23
CA SER A 114 -4.64 -22.77 13.53
C SER A 114 -4.97 -22.48 12.07
N TYR A 115 -4.40 -21.40 11.53
CA TYR A 115 -4.65 -20.96 10.15
C TYR A 115 -3.48 -21.26 9.21
N LEU A 116 -2.30 -21.59 9.76
CA LEU A 116 -1.06 -21.75 9.00
C LEU A 116 -1.20 -22.74 7.83
N LEU A 117 -1.84 -23.90 8.08
CA LEU A 117 -2.02 -24.91 7.04
C LEU A 117 -2.92 -24.41 5.90
N GLU A 118 -3.95 -23.61 6.20
CA GLU A 118 -4.81 -23.03 5.18
C GLU A 118 -4.09 -21.93 4.39
N THR A 119 -3.27 -21.12 5.07
CA THR A 119 -2.41 -20.12 4.42
C THR A 119 -1.41 -20.77 3.45
N ILE A 120 -0.68 -21.80 3.90
CA ILE A 120 0.26 -22.55 3.04
C ILE A 120 -0.48 -23.18 1.85
N LYS A 121 -1.66 -23.77 2.10
CA LYS A 121 -2.51 -24.33 1.05
C LYS A 121 -2.91 -23.25 0.04
N SER A 122 -3.37 -22.10 0.50
CA SER A 122 -3.78 -20.98 -0.36
C SER A 122 -2.63 -20.48 -1.23
N ILE A 123 -1.42 -20.33 -0.68
CA ILE A 123 -0.24 -19.92 -1.45
C ILE A 123 -0.01 -20.87 -2.64
N PHE A 124 -0.04 -22.18 -2.40
CA PHE A 124 0.28 -23.15 -3.44
C PHE A 124 -0.87 -23.40 -4.42
N GLU A 125 -2.12 -23.44 -3.96
CA GLU A 125 -3.29 -23.63 -4.84
C GLU A 125 -3.59 -22.41 -5.70
N GLN A 126 -3.28 -21.21 -5.22
CA GLN A 126 -3.46 -19.97 -5.97
C GLN A 126 -2.28 -19.64 -6.89
N SER A 127 -1.20 -20.43 -6.85
CA SER A 127 -0.06 -20.28 -7.77
C SER A 127 -0.24 -21.14 -9.01
N SER A 128 0.04 -20.56 -10.17
CA SER A 128 0.19 -21.29 -11.43
C SER A 128 1.43 -22.21 -11.43
N TYR A 129 1.49 -23.14 -12.39
CA TYR A 129 2.63 -24.06 -12.53
C TYR A 129 3.95 -23.31 -12.79
N GLU A 130 3.87 -22.19 -13.53
CA GLU A 130 4.98 -21.29 -13.83
C GLU A 130 5.48 -20.60 -12.55
N GLU A 131 4.57 -20.02 -11.76
CA GLU A 131 4.92 -19.36 -10.50
C GLU A 131 5.53 -20.31 -9.48
N LEU A 132 5.03 -21.56 -9.41
CA LEU A 132 5.57 -22.59 -8.53
C LEU A 132 7.05 -22.91 -8.80
N LYS A 133 7.58 -22.61 -10.00
CA LYS A 133 9.01 -22.76 -10.33
C LYS A 133 9.86 -21.62 -9.77
N GLU A 134 9.23 -20.51 -9.40
CA GLU A 134 9.86 -19.23 -9.08
C GLU A 134 9.64 -18.78 -7.64
N ILE A 135 8.70 -19.39 -6.91
CA ILE A 135 8.49 -19.13 -5.48
C ILE A 135 9.22 -20.12 -4.56
N SER A 136 9.54 -19.64 -3.37
CA SER A 136 9.82 -20.46 -2.18
C SER A 136 9.06 -19.93 -0.97
N VAL A 137 8.51 -20.81 -0.15
CA VAL A 137 7.84 -20.48 1.10
C VAL A 137 8.72 -20.89 2.27
N VAL A 138 8.97 -19.95 3.19
CA VAL A 138 9.72 -20.20 4.42
C VAL A 138 8.80 -19.96 5.61
N VAL A 139 8.60 -21.02 6.39
CA VAL A 139 7.79 -21.01 7.61
C VAL A 139 8.71 -21.03 8.82
N HIS A 140 8.74 -19.93 9.57
CA HIS A 140 9.35 -19.87 10.89
C HIS A 140 8.33 -20.29 11.95
N LEU A 141 8.49 -21.49 12.51
CA LEU A 141 7.73 -21.92 13.69
C LEU A 141 8.36 -21.30 14.94
N ALA A 142 7.89 -20.11 15.29
CA ALA A 142 8.52 -19.24 16.29
C ALA A 142 8.07 -19.52 17.73
N ASP A 143 7.10 -20.40 17.96
CA ASP A 143 6.68 -20.78 19.32
C ASP A 143 7.77 -21.58 20.04
N PHE A 144 7.99 -21.34 21.34
CA PHE A 144 8.97 -22.08 22.13
C PHE A 144 8.48 -23.47 22.58
N ASN A 145 7.18 -23.76 22.48
CA ASN A 145 6.61 -25.07 22.78
C ASN A 145 7.03 -26.13 21.74
N SER A 146 7.96 -27.00 22.11
CA SER A 146 8.47 -28.07 21.24
C SER A 146 7.38 -29.05 20.80
N SER A 147 6.52 -29.50 21.71
CA SER A 147 5.46 -30.45 21.39
C SER A 147 4.49 -29.90 20.34
N TRP A 148 4.16 -28.61 20.40
CA TRP A 148 3.35 -27.98 19.37
C TRP A 148 4.09 -27.88 18.04
N ARG A 149 5.38 -27.50 18.05
CA ARG A 149 6.18 -27.46 16.83
C ARG A 149 6.27 -28.83 16.17
N ASP A 150 6.50 -29.90 16.93
CA ASP A 150 6.63 -31.25 16.39
C ASP A 150 5.33 -31.71 15.70
N VAL A 151 4.17 -31.44 16.33
CA VAL A 151 2.86 -31.70 15.72
C VAL A 151 2.67 -30.88 14.44
N MET A 152 2.98 -29.59 14.46
CA MET A 152 2.85 -28.74 13.27
C MET A 152 3.78 -29.17 12.13
N VAL A 153 5.01 -29.61 12.43
CA VAL A 153 5.94 -30.14 11.44
C VAL A 153 5.39 -31.42 10.81
N GLN A 154 4.80 -32.32 11.61
CA GLN A 154 4.15 -33.52 11.10
C GLN A 154 2.97 -33.17 10.17
N ASP A 155 2.08 -32.28 10.60
CA ASP A 155 0.95 -31.84 9.79
C ASP A 155 1.38 -31.18 8.46
N ILE A 156 2.39 -30.31 8.51
CA ILE A 156 2.96 -29.67 7.32
C ILE A 156 3.59 -30.72 6.39
N THR A 157 4.37 -31.65 6.94
CA THR A 157 5.05 -32.68 6.15
C THR A 157 4.05 -33.62 5.51
N GLN A 158 3.00 -34.03 6.22
CA GLN A 158 1.96 -34.90 5.69
C GLN A 158 1.19 -34.24 4.54
N LYS A 159 0.85 -32.95 4.66
CA LYS A 159 0.04 -32.24 3.65
C LYS A 159 0.86 -31.71 2.47
N PHE A 160 2.11 -31.31 2.70
CA PHE A 160 2.92 -30.56 1.73
C PHE A 160 4.26 -31.22 1.39
N ALA A 161 4.43 -32.53 1.64
CA ALA A 161 5.64 -33.28 1.33
C ALA A 161 6.19 -32.98 -0.08
N HIS A 162 5.34 -32.96 -1.09
CA HIS A 162 5.72 -32.71 -2.48
C HIS A 162 6.23 -31.27 -2.73
N HIS A 163 5.85 -30.29 -1.92
CA HIS A 163 6.45 -28.95 -1.96
C HIS A 163 7.79 -28.91 -1.23
N ILE A 164 7.93 -29.63 -0.12
CA ILE A 164 9.20 -29.74 0.63
C ILE A 164 10.26 -30.43 -0.21
N ILE A 165 9.95 -31.58 -0.80
CA ILE A 165 10.86 -32.36 -1.67
C ILE A 165 11.29 -31.54 -2.88
N ALA A 166 10.36 -30.76 -3.46
CA ALA A 166 10.66 -29.88 -4.60
C ALA A 166 11.45 -28.61 -4.22
N GLY A 167 11.82 -28.42 -2.94
CA GLY A 167 12.49 -27.22 -2.44
C GLY A 167 11.65 -25.95 -2.61
N ARG A 168 10.33 -26.07 -2.50
CA ARG A 168 9.34 -24.97 -2.55
C ARG A 168 8.84 -24.56 -1.16
N LEU A 169 8.93 -25.44 -0.17
CA LEU A 169 8.55 -25.17 1.22
C LEU A 169 9.71 -25.55 2.15
N MET A 170 10.05 -24.65 3.07
CA MET A 170 11.02 -24.90 4.14
C MET A 170 10.42 -24.49 5.48
N VAL A 171 10.57 -25.36 6.48
CA VAL A 171 10.17 -25.11 7.86
C VAL A 171 11.42 -24.98 8.72
N ILE A 172 11.54 -23.84 9.40
CA ILE A 172 12.68 -23.50 10.22
C ILE A 172 12.25 -23.12 11.64
N HIS A 173 13.19 -23.16 12.56
CA HIS A 173 13.03 -22.66 13.92
C HIS A 173 14.31 -21.98 14.39
N ALA A 174 14.18 -20.77 14.94
CA ALA A 174 15.23 -20.12 15.69
C ALA A 174 15.12 -20.53 17.18
N PRO A 175 16.17 -21.15 17.76
CA PRO A 175 16.15 -21.56 19.16
C PRO A 175 16.04 -20.37 20.15
N GLU A 176 15.42 -20.60 21.31
CA GLU A 176 15.17 -19.57 22.33
C GLU A 176 16.47 -18.93 22.85
N GLU A 177 17.58 -19.68 22.87
CA GLU A 177 18.89 -19.17 23.30
C GLU A 177 19.43 -18.00 22.48
N TYR A 178 18.93 -17.80 21.24
CA TYR A 178 19.29 -16.66 20.40
C TYR A 178 18.41 -15.43 20.64
N TYR A 179 17.27 -15.58 21.33
CA TYR A 179 16.38 -14.46 21.59
C TYR A 179 17.00 -13.51 22.62
N PRO A 180 16.86 -12.18 22.45
CA PRO A 180 17.23 -11.24 23.48
C PRO A 180 16.25 -11.35 24.66
N VAL A 181 16.56 -10.68 25.77
CA VAL A 181 15.72 -10.73 26.98
C VAL A 181 14.29 -10.28 26.65
N LEU A 182 13.30 -11.10 27.01
CA LEU A 182 11.86 -10.86 26.77
C LEU A 182 11.08 -10.54 28.05
N ASP A 183 11.75 -10.47 29.20
CA ASP A 183 11.17 -10.15 30.49
C ASP A 183 11.66 -8.78 30.98
N GLY A 184 10.88 -8.09 31.82
CA GLY A 184 11.26 -6.76 32.34
C GLY A 184 11.38 -5.68 31.26
N LEU A 185 10.64 -5.84 30.16
CA LEU A 185 10.67 -4.95 29.00
C LEU A 185 10.12 -3.54 29.30
N LYS A 186 10.59 -2.54 28.55
CA LYS A 186 10.09 -1.16 28.64
C LYS A 186 8.60 -1.06 28.30
N ARG A 187 7.87 -0.25 29.07
CA ARG A 187 6.42 -0.05 28.91
C ARG A 187 6.08 1.33 28.31
N ASN A 188 6.66 1.63 27.16
CA ASN A 188 6.56 2.95 26.49
C ASN A 188 5.11 3.43 26.22
N TYR A 189 4.15 2.50 26.05
CA TYR A 189 2.76 2.81 25.72
C TYR A 189 1.76 2.38 26.81
N ASN A 190 2.24 2.13 28.04
CA ASN A 190 1.43 1.60 29.15
C ASN A 190 0.66 0.30 28.85
N ASP A 191 1.07 -0.43 27.82
CA ASP A 191 0.55 -1.76 27.51
C ASP A 191 0.77 -2.73 28.67
N PRO A 192 -0.14 -3.70 28.89
CA PRO A 192 0.09 -4.83 29.79
C PRO A 192 1.39 -5.57 29.46
N GLU A 193 2.08 -6.09 30.48
CA GLU A 193 3.38 -6.75 30.34
C GLU A 193 3.36 -7.90 29.32
N ASP A 194 2.29 -8.69 29.31
CA ASP A 194 2.11 -9.78 28.36
C ASP A 194 1.94 -9.31 26.91
N ARG A 195 1.33 -8.13 26.70
CA ARG A 195 1.25 -7.49 25.38
C ARG A 195 2.62 -6.99 24.94
N VAL A 196 3.37 -6.35 25.84
CA VAL A 196 4.73 -5.87 25.57
C VAL A 196 5.64 -7.02 25.19
N ARG A 197 5.60 -8.11 25.97
CA ARG A 197 6.34 -9.35 25.67
C ARG A 197 5.96 -9.93 24.32
N PHE A 198 4.66 -10.02 24.03
CA PHE A 198 4.16 -10.53 22.76
C PHE A 198 4.65 -9.71 21.56
N ARG A 199 4.46 -8.38 21.55
CA ARG A 199 4.89 -7.51 20.43
C ARG A 199 6.41 -7.50 20.27
N SER A 200 7.15 -7.56 21.38
CA SER A 200 8.61 -7.52 21.35
C SER A 200 9.19 -8.84 20.82
N LYS A 201 8.61 -9.97 21.23
CA LYS A 201 8.95 -11.27 20.66
C LYS A 201 8.62 -11.32 19.17
N GLN A 202 7.47 -10.78 18.75
CA GLN A 202 7.07 -10.75 17.34
C GLN A 202 8.07 -9.98 16.46
N ASN A 203 8.64 -8.88 16.95
CA ASN A 203 9.72 -8.16 16.26
C ASN A 203 10.95 -9.06 16.04
N VAL A 204 11.36 -9.82 17.06
CA VAL A 204 12.48 -10.77 16.97
C VAL A 204 12.14 -11.94 16.03
N ASP A 205 10.92 -12.47 16.10
CA ASP A 205 10.45 -13.55 15.22
C ASP A 205 10.58 -13.16 13.74
N TYR A 206 10.18 -11.93 13.39
CA TYR A 206 10.33 -11.40 12.04
C TYR A 206 11.77 -11.07 11.69
N ALA A 207 12.55 -10.49 12.61
CA ALA A 207 13.97 -10.24 12.38
C ALA A 207 14.72 -11.52 12.00
N PHE A 208 14.46 -12.62 12.72
CA PHE A 208 15.09 -13.92 12.44
C PHE A 208 14.60 -14.54 11.13
N LEU A 209 13.32 -14.42 10.80
CA LEU A 209 12.81 -14.88 9.51
C LEU A 209 13.43 -14.11 8.33
N LEU A 210 13.50 -12.78 8.43
CA LEU A 210 14.12 -11.91 7.43
C LEU A 210 15.61 -12.23 7.25
N ASN A 211 16.33 -12.41 8.36
CA ASN A 211 17.74 -12.77 8.34
C ASN A 211 17.98 -14.09 7.60
N PHE A 212 17.13 -15.09 7.83
CA PHE A 212 17.20 -16.36 7.10
C PHE A 212 16.94 -16.19 5.59
N CYS A 213 15.96 -15.35 5.22
CA CYS A 213 15.53 -15.19 3.84
C CYS A 213 16.40 -14.24 3.00
N ALA A 214 17.37 -13.54 3.60
CA ALA A 214 18.17 -12.49 2.93
C ALA A 214 18.79 -12.92 1.59
N ASN A 215 19.19 -14.19 1.46
CA ASN A 215 19.86 -14.73 0.27
C ASN A 215 19.08 -15.82 -0.46
N THR A 216 17.78 -16.02 -0.17
CA THR A 216 16.99 -17.11 -0.77
C THR A 216 16.36 -16.76 -2.12
N SER A 217 16.10 -15.48 -2.37
CA SER A 217 15.42 -14.99 -3.57
C SER A 217 15.80 -13.55 -3.94
N ASP A 218 15.34 -13.04 -5.08
CA ASP A 218 15.55 -11.64 -5.48
C ASP A 218 14.64 -10.67 -4.71
N TYR A 219 13.40 -11.10 -4.46
CA TYR A 219 12.40 -10.38 -3.69
C TYR A 219 11.88 -11.22 -2.54
N TYR A 220 11.38 -10.56 -1.50
CA TYR A 220 10.75 -11.18 -0.34
C TYR A 220 9.41 -10.52 -0.04
N VAL A 221 8.37 -11.31 0.21
CA VAL A 221 7.09 -10.83 0.72
C VAL A 221 6.84 -11.36 2.13
N MET A 222 6.52 -10.45 3.04
CA MET A 222 6.11 -10.77 4.41
C MET A 222 4.62 -11.05 4.44
N LEU A 223 4.23 -12.23 4.94
CA LEU A 223 2.84 -12.61 5.19
C LEU A 223 2.65 -13.08 6.64
N GLU A 224 1.40 -13.06 7.07
CA GLU A 224 0.94 -13.70 8.31
C GLU A 224 0.54 -15.15 8.08
N ASP A 225 0.44 -15.92 9.17
CA ASP A 225 0.00 -17.31 9.12
C ASP A 225 -1.52 -17.49 8.96
N ASP A 226 -2.28 -16.41 8.79
CA ASP A 226 -3.74 -16.39 8.58
C ASP A 226 -4.17 -15.53 7.38
N VAL A 227 -3.54 -15.78 6.24
CA VAL A 227 -3.75 -15.04 4.98
C VAL A 227 -4.27 -15.96 3.88
N ARG A 228 -5.24 -15.44 3.12
CA ARG A 228 -5.68 -16.00 1.83
C ARG A 228 -5.08 -15.20 0.68
N CYS A 229 -4.53 -15.90 -0.30
CA CYS A 229 -3.90 -15.31 -1.48
C CYS A 229 -4.91 -15.17 -2.63
N SER A 230 -4.72 -14.14 -3.44
CA SER A 230 -5.35 -14.01 -4.76
C SER A 230 -4.67 -14.93 -5.77
N LYS A 231 -5.42 -15.34 -6.79
CA LYS A 231 -4.91 -16.19 -7.86
C LYS A 231 -3.81 -15.51 -8.68
N ASN A 232 -2.77 -16.26 -9.01
CA ASN A 232 -1.60 -15.80 -9.78
C ASN A 232 -0.94 -14.54 -9.19
N PHE A 233 -0.89 -14.44 -7.86
CA PHE A 233 -0.38 -13.27 -7.16
C PHE A 233 1.09 -12.95 -7.49
N LEU A 234 1.94 -13.93 -7.80
CA LEU A 234 3.34 -13.65 -8.17
C LEU A 234 3.40 -12.94 -9.53
N THR A 235 2.55 -13.32 -10.47
CA THR A 235 2.43 -12.69 -11.79
C THR A 235 2.01 -11.24 -11.62
N ALA A 236 1.03 -10.97 -10.75
CA ALA A 236 0.62 -9.62 -10.38
C ALA A 236 1.78 -8.80 -9.79
N ILE A 237 2.51 -9.37 -8.81
CA ILE A 237 3.69 -8.75 -8.19
C ILE A 237 4.75 -8.42 -9.25
N LYS A 238 5.01 -9.33 -10.20
CA LYS A 238 5.98 -9.12 -11.27
C LYS A 238 5.59 -7.96 -12.20
N LYS A 239 4.33 -7.87 -12.59
CA LYS A 239 3.83 -6.74 -13.41
C LYS A 239 4.05 -5.41 -12.68
N VAL A 240 3.76 -5.39 -11.38
CA VAL A 240 3.97 -4.21 -10.52
C VAL A 240 5.45 -3.83 -10.38
N ILE A 241 6.33 -4.80 -10.19
CA ILE A 241 7.78 -4.52 -10.14
C ILE A 241 8.26 -3.96 -11.47
N ALA A 242 7.81 -4.54 -12.59
CA ALA A 242 8.16 -4.08 -13.93
C ALA A 242 7.65 -2.66 -14.22
N SER A 243 6.46 -2.29 -13.74
CA SER A 243 5.93 -0.93 -13.94
C SER A 243 6.67 0.15 -13.13
N LEU A 244 7.48 -0.26 -12.14
CA LEU A 244 8.33 0.61 -11.33
C LEU A 244 9.81 0.56 -11.74
N GLU A 245 10.15 -0.03 -12.89
CA GLU A 245 11.53 -0.09 -13.36
C GLU A 245 12.16 1.32 -13.43
N GLY A 246 13.36 1.46 -12.85
CA GLY A 246 14.06 2.75 -12.74
C GLY A 246 13.59 3.66 -11.59
N THR A 247 12.56 3.28 -10.83
CA THR A 247 12.07 4.03 -9.66
C THR A 247 12.64 3.47 -8.37
N TYR A 248 13.10 4.34 -7.47
CA TYR A 248 13.54 3.94 -6.13
C TYR A 248 12.35 3.65 -5.22
N TRP A 249 12.37 2.50 -4.56
CA TRP A 249 11.42 2.13 -3.51
C TRP A 249 12.09 1.20 -2.49
N VAL A 250 11.55 1.21 -1.28
CA VAL A 250 11.98 0.46 -0.10
C VAL A 250 10.98 -0.65 0.21
N THR A 251 9.68 -0.35 0.06
CA THR A 251 8.60 -1.32 0.32
C THR A 251 7.42 -1.06 -0.60
N LEU A 252 6.89 -2.13 -1.20
CA LEU A 252 5.61 -2.12 -1.91
C LEU A 252 4.56 -2.88 -1.09
N GLU A 253 3.30 -2.41 -1.11
CA GLU A 253 2.22 -2.99 -0.31
C GLU A 253 1.13 -3.57 -1.22
N PHE A 254 0.77 -4.84 -0.98
CA PHE A 254 -0.27 -5.59 -1.71
C PHE A 254 -1.49 -5.91 -0.82
N SER A 255 -1.62 -5.21 0.30
CA SER A 255 -2.81 -5.18 1.15
C SER A 255 -2.83 -3.87 1.94
N LYS A 256 -4.02 -3.43 2.36
CA LYS A 256 -4.20 -2.33 3.31
C LYS A 256 -3.88 -2.72 4.76
N LEU A 257 -3.84 -4.02 5.06
CA LEU A 257 -3.87 -4.52 6.43
C LEU A 257 -2.46 -4.72 7.00
N GLY A 258 -2.07 -3.86 7.95
CA GLY A 258 -0.91 -4.09 8.83
C GLY A 258 0.37 -4.49 8.10
N TYR A 259 0.92 -5.66 8.46
CA TYR A 259 2.17 -6.22 7.94
C TYR A 259 2.01 -7.20 6.76
N ILE A 260 0.79 -7.56 6.36
CA ILE A 260 0.59 -8.53 5.28
C ILE A 260 0.86 -7.90 3.91
N GLY A 261 1.50 -8.67 3.04
CA GLY A 261 1.71 -8.27 1.65
C GLY A 261 2.76 -7.17 1.48
N LYS A 262 3.69 -7.03 2.42
CA LYS A 262 4.82 -6.10 2.28
C LYS A 262 5.96 -6.75 1.51
N LEU A 263 6.26 -6.23 0.33
CA LEU A 263 7.33 -6.68 -0.55
C LEU A 263 8.60 -5.84 -0.35
N TYR A 264 9.74 -6.51 -0.28
CA TYR A 264 11.06 -5.92 -0.14
C TYR A 264 12.02 -6.52 -1.17
N HIS A 265 13.07 -5.78 -1.50
CA HIS A 265 14.24 -6.37 -2.14
C HIS A 265 14.99 -7.26 -1.13
N SER A 266 15.43 -8.44 -1.56
CA SER A 266 16.11 -9.36 -0.63
C SER A 266 17.43 -8.82 -0.09
N HIS A 267 18.12 -7.96 -0.86
CA HIS A 267 19.36 -7.32 -0.41
C HIS A 267 19.16 -6.33 0.75
N ASP A 268 17.93 -5.85 0.97
CA ASP A 268 17.59 -4.96 2.09
C ASP A 268 17.21 -5.71 3.38
N LEU A 269 16.96 -7.02 3.31
CA LEU A 269 16.49 -7.79 4.47
C LEU A 269 17.47 -7.83 5.63
N PRO A 270 18.81 -7.92 5.46
CA PRO A 270 19.73 -7.85 6.58
C PRO A 270 19.57 -6.56 7.37
N ARG A 271 19.41 -5.42 6.66
CA ARG A 271 19.23 -4.11 7.29
C ARG A 271 17.89 -4.04 8.03
N LEU A 272 16.81 -4.53 7.41
CA LEU A 272 15.49 -4.56 8.04
C LEU A 272 15.47 -5.48 9.27
N ALA A 273 16.12 -6.65 9.20
CA ALA A 273 16.24 -7.58 10.30
C ALA A 273 16.94 -6.94 11.51
N HIS A 274 18.07 -6.26 11.27
CA HIS A 274 18.77 -5.51 12.32
C HIS A 274 17.91 -4.38 12.89
N PHE A 275 17.16 -3.67 12.04
CA PHE A 275 16.28 -2.60 12.50
C PHE A 275 15.18 -3.13 13.44
N LEU A 276 14.49 -4.20 13.06
CA LEU A 276 13.47 -4.83 13.92
C LEU A 276 14.07 -5.37 15.22
N LEU A 277 15.26 -5.99 15.15
CA LEU A 277 15.95 -6.50 16.33
C LEU A 277 16.43 -5.38 17.25
N MET A 278 16.92 -4.27 16.70
CA MET A 278 17.41 -3.13 17.48
C MET A 278 16.29 -2.47 18.28
N PHE A 279 15.11 -2.31 17.67
CA PHE A 279 13.97 -1.63 18.28
C PHE A 279 12.92 -2.60 18.83
N TYR A 280 13.28 -3.86 19.07
CA TYR A 280 12.33 -4.91 19.40
C TYR A 280 11.48 -4.59 20.65
N GLN A 281 12.05 -3.90 21.65
CA GLN A 281 11.35 -3.50 22.87
C GLN A 281 10.52 -2.23 22.70
N GLU A 282 10.88 -1.38 21.73
CA GLU A 282 10.45 0.02 21.72
C GLU A 282 9.00 0.17 21.22
N MET A 283 8.63 -0.52 20.13
CA MET A 283 7.29 -0.42 19.55
C MET A 283 6.88 -1.67 18.74
N PRO A 284 5.59 -1.85 18.40
CA PRO A 284 5.15 -2.96 17.55
C PRO A 284 5.74 -2.93 16.14
N CYS A 285 5.81 -4.10 15.48
CA CYS A 285 6.40 -4.28 14.16
C CYS A 285 5.80 -3.33 13.11
N ASP A 286 4.47 -3.17 13.05
CA ASP A 286 3.80 -2.26 12.09
C ASP A 286 4.37 -0.84 12.08
N TRP A 287 4.63 -0.32 13.28
CA TRP A 287 5.13 1.03 13.45
C TRP A 287 6.59 1.10 13.02
N LEU A 288 7.39 0.09 13.40
CA LEU A 288 8.77 -0.05 12.94
C LEU A 288 8.88 -0.10 11.43
N LEU A 289 8.04 -0.87 10.74
CA LEU A 289 8.07 -0.96 9.27
C LEU A 289 7.75 0.41 8.62
N THR A 290 6.84 1.17 9.21
CA THR A 290 6.52 2.54 8.78
C THR A 290 7.73 3.48 8.96
N HIS A 291 8.39 3.41 10.12
CA HIS A 291 9.60 4.20 10.39
C HIS A 291 10.77 3.80 9.49
N PHE A 292 10.99 2.51 9.26
CA PHE A 292 12.04 2.01 8.38
C PHE A 292 11.91 2.59 6.97
N ARG A 293 10.71 2.52 6.40
CA ARG A 293 10.38 3.10 5.09
C ARG A 293 10.65 4.61 5.06
N GLY A 294 10.19 5.34 6.08
CA GLY A 294 10.39 6.78 6.19
C GLY A 294 11.85 7.21 6.34
N LEU A 295 12.64 6.47 7.12
CA LEU A 295 14.09 6.69 7.31
C LEU A 295 14.88 6.45 6.02
N LEU A 296 14.40 5.57 5.15
CA LEU A 296 14.97 5.30 3.83
C LEU A 296 14.40 6.18 2.72
N ALA A 297 13.89 7.36 3.09
CA ALA A 297 13.40 8.41 2.21
C ALA A 297 12.16 8.04 1.35
N GLN A 298 11.47 6.92 1.63
CA GLN A 298 10.15 6.64 1.07
C GLN A 298 9.06 7.12 2.03
N LYS A 299 8.62 8.38 1.89
CA LYS A 299 7.56 8.94 2.75
C LYS A 299 6.19 8.34 2.46
N ASN A 300 5.85 8.22 1.18
CA ASN A 300 4.54 7.79 0.73
C ASN A 300 4.43 6.25 0.68
N VAL A 301 3.25 5.75 1.01
CA VAL A 301 2.91 4.34 0.82
C VAL A 301 2.76 4.08 -0.68
N ILE A 302 3.43 3.05 -1.20
CA ILE A 302 3.23 2.58 -2.57
C ILE A 302 2.41 1.29 -2.49
N ARG A 303 1.09 1.45 -2.46
CA ARG A 303 0.11 0.35 -2.32
C ARG A 303 -0.60 0.09 -3.62
N PHE A 304 -0.69 -1.17 -4.02
CA PHE A 304 -1.30 -1.62 -5.27
C PHE A 304 -2.73 -2.10 -5.08
N LYS A 305 -3.55 -1.91 -6.13
CA LYS A 305 -4.94 -2.42 -6.20
C LYS A 305 -5.18 -3.29 -7.44
N PRO A 306 -5.99 -4.36 -7.33
CA PRO A 306 -6.60 -4.87 -6.11
C PRO A 306 -5.57 -5.46 -5.14
N SER A 307 -5.95 -5.57 -3.86
CA SER A 307 -5.12 -6.24 -2.84
C SER A 307 -4.98 -7.72 -3.19
N LEU A 308 -3.77 -8.27 -3.08
CA LEU A 308 -3.47 -9.67 -3.40
C LEU A 308 -3.59 -10.61 -2.20
N PHE A 309 -3.72 -10.06 -0.99
CA PHE A 309 -3.71 -10.82 0.25
C PHE A 309 -4.82 -10.36 1.19
N GLN A 310 -5.53 -11.32 1.79
CA GLN A 310 -6.62 -11.06 2.71
C GLN A 310 -6.43 -11.81 4.02
N HIS A 311 -6.47 -11.08 5.13
CA HIS A 311 -6.54 -11.67 6.45
C HIS A 311 -7.84 -12.49 6.63
N MET A 312 -7.69 -13.75 7.03
CA MET A 312 -8.78 -14.72 7.26
C MET A 312 -8.86 -15.18 8.71
N GLY A 313 -7.91 -14.79 9.57
CA GLY A 313 -7.92 -15.12 10.99
C GLY A 313 -9.10 -14.48 11.72
N TYR A 314 -9.99 -15.29 12.29
CA TYR A 314 -11.07 -14.78 13.14
C TYR A 314 -10.61 -14.54 14.58
N TYR A 315 -9.63 -15.31 15.06
CA TYR A 315 -9.09 -15.16 16.41
C TYR A 315 -7.61 -14.78 16.39
N SER A 316 -7.27 -13.69 17.08
CA SER A 316 -5.90 -13.21 17.24
C SER A 316 -5.01 -14.25 17.94
N SER A 317 -3.76 -14.34 17.51
CA SER A 317 -2.71 -15.07 18.23
C SER A 317 -2.46 -14.50 19.63
N TYR A 318 -2.66 -13.19 19.82
CA TYR A 318 -2.67 -12.56 21.13
C TYR A 318 -4.04 -12.73 21.81
N LYS A 319 -4.07 -13.55 22.87
CA LYS A 319 -5.24 -13.83 23.73
C LYS A 319 -6.47 -14.45 23.06
N GLY A 320 -6.51 -14.67 21.74
CA GLY A 320 -7.66 -15.27 21.06
C GLY A 320 -8.85 -14.32 20.94
N THR A 321 -8.62 -13.00 20.89
CA THR A 321 -9.65 -11.98 20.67
C THR A 321 -10.20 -12.04 19.25
N GLU A 322 -11.48 -11.72 19.06
CA GLU A 322 -12.07 -11.68 17.72
C GLU A 322 -11.43 -10.58 16.88
N ASN A 323 -11.10 -10.91 15.62
CA ASN A 323 -10.60 -9.99 14.61
C ASN A 323 -11.49 -10.12 13.36
N LYS A 324 -12.09 -9.01 12.94
CA LYS A 324 -12.97 -8.94 11.77
C LYS A 324 -12.41 -8.04 10.67
N LEU A 325 -11.12 -7.73 10.73
CA LEU A 325 -10.46 -6.91 9.72
C LEU A 325 -10.56 -7.59 8.34
N LYS A 326 -11.07 -6.83 7.37
CA LYS A 326 -11.20 -7.19 5.97
C LYS A 326 -10.58 -6.10 5.10
N ASP A 327 -10.01 -6.53 3.99
CA ASP A 327 -9.48 -5.65 2.96
C ASP A 327 -10.55 -5.58 1.87
N ASP A 328 -11.22 -4.44 1.79
CA ASP A 328 -12.29 -4.14 0.84
C ASP A 328 -11.81 -4.11 -0.62
N ASP A 329 -10.49 -3.98 -0.85
CA ASP A 329 -9.90 -4.04 -2.19
C ASP A 329 -9.41 -5.45 -2.56
N PHE A 330 -9.60 -6.46 -1.71
CA PHE A 330 -9.17 -7.82 -2.00
C PHE A 330 -10.08 -8.50 -3.04
N GLU A 331 -9.46 -9.00 -4.10
CA GLU A 331 -10.12 -9.80 -5.13
C GLU A 331 -9.44 -11.17 -5.24
N GLU A 332 -10.13 -12.23 -4.82
CA GLU A 332 -9.56 -13.59 -4.84
C GLU A 332 -9.27 -14.10 -6.26
N GLU A 333 -10.18 -13.80 -7.19
CA GLU A 333 -10.09 -14.19 -8.60
C GLU A 333 -9.66 -12.98 -9.46
N SER A 334 -8.51 -12.38 -9.15
CA SER A 334 -7.99 -11.19 -9.84
C SER A 334 -7.40 -11.50 -11.24
N PHE A 335 -8.15 -12.20 -12.09
CA PHE A 335 -7.69 -12.57 -13.43
C PHE A 335 -7.43 -11.39 -14.38
N ASP A 336 -7.92 -10.20 -14.03
CA ASP A 336 -7.99 -9.04 -14.93
C ASP A 336 -7.09 -7.89 -14.44
N ILE A 337 -5.86 -8.17 -14.00
CA ILE A 337 -4.90 -7.11 -13.68
C ILE A 337 -4.33 -6.54 -14.99
N PRO A 338 -4.45 -5.22 -15.24
CA PRO A 338 -3.99 -4.61 -16.48
C PRO A 338 -2.48 -4.70 -16.64
N ASP A 339 -2.02 -4.73 -17.89
CA ASP A 339 -0.60 -4.75 -18.23
C ASP A 339 0.02 -3.36 -18.15
N ASN A 340 -0.75 -2.33 -18.49
CA ASN A 340 -0.34 -0.93 -18.53
C ASN A 340 1.10 -0.71 -19.08
N PRO A 341 1.35 -1.01 -20.37
CA PRO A 341 2.69 -0.92 -20.96
C PRO A 341 3.30 0.50 -20.86
N PRO A 342 4.64 0.62 -20.87
CA PRO A 342 5.33 1.89 -20.72
C PRO A 342 4.79 2.99 -21.65
N ALA A 343 4.38 4.10 -21.03
CA ALA A 343 3.76 5.21 -21.73
C ALA A 343 4.08 6.54 -21.07
N SER A 344 4.11 7.59 -21.88
CA SER A 344 4.13 8.97 -21.41
C SER A 344 2.72 9.57 -21.41
N LEU A 345 2.37 10.25 -20.33
CA LEU A 345 1.04 10.80 -20.10
C LEU A 345 1.03 12.32 -20.11
N TYR A 346 0.09 12.90 -20.83
CA TYR A 346 -0.03 14.33 -21.03
C TYR A 346 -1.48 14.78 -20.93
N THR A 347 -1.69 16.00 -20.47
CA THR A 347 -3.01 16.63 -20.44
C THR A 347 -2.86 18.13 -20.64
N ASN A 348 -3.83 18.75 -21.32
CA ASN A 348 -3.96 20.21 -21.36
C ASN A 348 -4.96 20.73 -20.30
N MET A 349 -5.57 19.84 -19.52
CA MET A 349 -6.43 20.22 -18.41
C MET A 349 -5.61 20.82 -17.26
N ASN A 350 -6.23 21.75 -16.52
CA ASN A 350 -5.61 22.36 -15.35
C ASN A 350 -5.52 21.35 -14.20
N VAL A 351 -4.31 20.87 -13.91
CA VAL A 351 -4.03 19.92 -12.83
C VAL A 351 -4.23 20.58 -11.45
N PHE A 352 -4.82 19.85 -10.51
CA PHE A 352 -4.85 20.24 -9.11
C PHE A 352 -3.60 19.72 -8.38
N GLU A 353 -2.85 20.64 -7.76
CA GLU A 353 -1.65 20.33 -6.96
C GLU A 353 -0.70 19.34 -7.66
N ASN A 354 -0.41 18.20 -7.03
CA ASN A 354 0.49 17.14 -7.52
C ASN A 354 -0.29 15.94 -8.10
N TYR A 355 -1.56 16.10 -8.48
CA TYR A 355 -2.39 15.04 -9.06
C TYR A 355 -2.21 14.91 -10.57
N GLU A 356 -0.95 14.74 -11.00
CA GLU A 356 -0.51 14.73 -12.39
C GLU A 356 -1.10 13.58 -13.22
N ALA A 357 -1.02 13.70 -14.55
CA ALA A 357 -1.61 12.74 -15.48
C ALA A 357 -1.09 11.31 -15.31
N SER A 358 0.20 11.14 -14.97
CA SER A 358 0.82 9.83 -14.74
C SER A 358 0.09 9.00 -13.67
N LYS A 359 -0.52 9.65 -12.67
CA LYS A 359 -1.20 8.99 -11.56
C LYS A 359 -2.46 8.22 -11.97
N ALA A 360 -3.11 8.60 -13.07
CA ALA A 360 -4.25 7.84 -13.59
C ALA A 360 -3.87 6.53 -14.29
N TYR A 361 -2.59 6.33 -14.61
CA TYR A 361 -2.07 5.16 -15.33
C TYR A 361 -1.17 4.30 -14.45
N SER A 362 -1.42 4.33 -13.15
CA SER A 362 -0.70 3.56 -12.15
C SER A 362 -1.59 2.46 -11.60
N SER A 363 -0.97 1.34 -11.22
CA SER A 363 -1.61 0.30 -10.39
C SER A 363 -1.51 0.63 -8.89
N VAL A 364 -0.81 1.71 -8.54
CA VAL A 364 -0.77 2.29 -7.19
C VAL A 364 -2.08 3.04 -6.92
N ASP A 365 -2.49 3.12 -5.65
CA ASP A 365 -3.65 3.88 -5.18
C ASP A 365 -3.46 5.41 -5.28
N GLU A 366 -3.33 5.91 -6.51
CA GLU A 366 -3.29 7.31 -6.86
C GLU A 366 -4.25 7.60 -8.03
N TYR A 367 -4.49 8.87 -8.34
CA TYR A 367 -5.37 9.27 -9.44
C TYR A 367 -4.97 10.64 -10.00
N PHE A 368 -5.41 10.93 -11.23
CA PHE A 368 -5.37 12.28 -11.79
C PHE A 368 -6.53 13.09 -11.23
N TRP A 369 -6.30 14.36 -10.88
CA TRP A 369 -7.36 15.29 -10.45
C TRP A 369 -7.16 16.64 -11.13
N GLY A 370 -8.11 17.00 -11.99
CA GLY A 370 -8.13 18.25 -12.73
C GLY A 370 -9.25 19.17 -12.24
N LYS A 371 -9.01 20.46 -12.37
CA LYS A 371 -10.05 21.51 -12.30
C LYS A 371 -11.07 21.32 -13.44
N PRO A 372 -12.22 22.01 -13.42
CA PRO A 372 -13.31 21.77 -14.36
C PRO A 372 -12.85 21.84 -15.82
N PRO A 373 -13.02 20.75 -16.59
CA PRO A 373 -12.55 20.71 -17.96
C PRO A 373 -13.51 21.39 -18.94
N SER A 374 -12.95 21.91 -20.02
CA SER A 374 -13.65 22.54 -21.13
C SER A 374 -13.75 21.63 -22.34
N ILE A 375 -14.73 21.89 -23.20
CA ILE A 375 -14.82 21.20 -24.51
C ILE A 375 -13.50 21.30 -25.27
N GLY A 376 -13.03 20.17 -25.78
CA GLY A 376 -11.75 20.05 -26.50
C GLY A 376 -10.54 19.80 -25.60
N ASP A 377 -10.70 19.80 -24.27
CA ASP A 377 -9.63 19.33 -23.38
C ASP A 377 -9.37 17.84 -23.58
N THR A 378 -8.11 17.44 -23.40
CA THR A 378 -7.61 16.12 -23.74
C THR A 378 -6.68 15.58 -22.67
N PHE A 379 -6.76 14.27 -22.48
CA PHE A 379 -5.81 13.47 -21.76
C PHE A 379 -5.23 12.43 -22.72
N ILE A 380 -3.91 12.41 -22.88
CA ILE A 380 -3.21 11.69 -23.94
C ILE A 380 -2.20 10.73 -23.32
N ILE A 381 -2.24 9.49 -23.78
CA ILE A 381 -1.31 8.42 -23.43
C ILE A 381 -0.53 8.11 -24.71
N VAL A 382 0.79 8.10 -24.63
CA VAL A 382 1.67 7.80 -25.75
C VAL A 382 2.59 6.65 -25.36
N PHE A 383 2.38 5.49 -25.96
CA PHE A 383 3.21 4.31 -25.68
C PHE A 383 4.63 4.49 -26.19
N GLU A 384 5.59 3.84 -25.53
CA GLU A 384 6.99 3.82 -25.99
C GLU A 384 7.16 3.04 -27.30
N ASN A 385 6.39 1.96 -27.47
CA ASN A 385 6.28 1.14 -28.68
C ASN A 385 4.81 0.98 -29.07
N PRO A 386 4.46 0.86 -30.37
CA PRO A 386 3.09 0.50 -30.75
C PRO A 386 2.69 -0.85 -30.12
N ILE A 387 1.45 -0.95 -29.63
CA ILE A 387 0.97 -2.13 -28.90
C ILE A 387 -0.33 -2.68 -29.49
N VAL A 388 -0.49 -4.01 -29.41
CA VAL A 388 -1.76 -4.69 -29.68
C VAL A 388 -2.59 -4.67 -28.41
N VAL A 389 -3.63 -3.85 -28.37
CA VAL A 389 -4.52 -3.74 -27.21
C VAL A 389 -5.69 -4.72 -27.35
N LYS A 390 -5.95 -5.49 -26.31
CA LYS A 390 -7.09 -6.38 -26.19
C LYS A 390 -8.28 -5.70 -25.51
N LYS A 391 -8.04 -4.97 -24.42
CA LYS A 391 -9.08 -4.34 -23.60
C LYS A 391 -8.60 -2.98 -23.08
N ILE A 392 -9.54 -2.02 -22.99
CA ILE A 392 -9.31 -0.72 -22.36
C ILE A 392 -10.45 -0.46 -21.38
N LYS A 393 -10.11 -0.04 -20.16
CA LYS A 393 -11.07 0.40 -19.14
C LYS A 393 -10.60 1.72 -18.54
N VAL A 394 -11.49 2.69 -18.43
CA VAL A 394 -11.25 3.98 -17.77
C VAL A 394 -12.35 4.23 -16.77
N ASN A 395 -11.96 4.43 -15.51
CA ASN A 395 -12.87 4.78 -14.43
C ASN A 395 -12.59 6.20 -13.95
N THR A 396 -13.65 6.99 -13.77
CA THR A 396 -13.57 8.34 -13.19
C THR A 396 -14.25 8.41 -11.82
N GLY A 397 -13.98 9.46 -11.07
CA GLY A 397 -14.51 9.68 -9.72
C GLY A 397 -13.93 8.73 -8.65
N THR A 398 -14.27 8.99 -7.39
CA THR A 398 -13.94 8.15 -6.23
C THR A 398 -15.17 7.96 -5.34
N GLU A 399 -15.10 7.06 -4.36
CA GLU A 399 -16.21 6.84 -3.41
C GLU A 399 -16.58 8.12 -2.64
N ASP A 400 -15.57 8.90 -2.25
CA ASP A 400 -15.75 10.16 -1.53
C ASP A 400 -16.18 11.32 -2.45
N ARG A 401 -15.92 11.22 -3.75
CA ARG A 401 -16.15 12.27 -4.74
C ARG A 401 -16.82 11.73 -5.99
N GLN A 402 -18.06 11.30 -5.81
CA GLN A 402 -18.86 10.66 -6.85
C GLN A 402 -19.24 11.61 -8.01
N ASN A 403 -19.18 12.93 -7.78
CA ASN A 403 -19.49 13.94 -8.79
C ASN A 403 -18.28 14.34 -9.64
N ASP A 404 -17.06 14.01 -9.23
CA ASP A 404 -15.84 14.38 -9.96
C ASP A 404 -15.56 13.37 -11.10
N ILE A 405 -16.57 13.14 -11.94
CA ILE A 405 -16.55 12.17 -13.05
C ILE A 405 -16.50 12.88 -14.41
N LEU A 406 -16.14 12.14 -15.46
CA LEU A 406 -16.25 12.65 -16.84
C LEU A 406 -17.67 12.44 -17.36
N HIS A 407 -18.48 13.50 -17.37
CA HIS A 407 -19.88 13.42 -17.80
C HIS A 407 -20.02 13.24 -19.31
N HIS A 408 -19.20 13.95 -20.07
CA HIS A 408 -19.25 13.97 -21.52
C HIS A 408 -17.84 13.91 -22.08
N GLY A 409 -17.44 12.71 -22.44
CA GLY A 409 -16.13 12.47 -23.04
C GLY A 409 -16.14 11.27 -23.95
N ALA A 410 -15.05 11.12 -24.68
CA ALA A 410 -14.88 10.04 -25.61
C ALA A 410 -13.44 9.57 -25.67
N LEU A 411 -13.26 8.30 -26.05
CA LEU A 411 -11.95 7.68 -26.15
C LEU A 411 -11.63 7.41 -27.62
N ASP A 412 -10.50 7.95 -28.05
CA ASP A 412 -9.93 7.79 -29.37
C ASP A 412 -8.57 7.08 -29.30
N VAL A 413 -8.18 6.43 -30.38
CA VAL A 413 -6.85 5.80 -30.52
C VAL A 413 -6.19 6.18 -31.84
N GLY A 414 -4.86 6.28 -31.83
CA GLY A 414 -4.06 6.70 -32.98
C GLY A 414 -2.87 5.76 -33.25
N LYS A 415 -2.44 5.73 -34.51
CA LYS A 415 -1.39 4.84 -35.01
C LYS A 415 -0.01 5.50 -35.08
N ASN A 416 0.08 6.69 -35.70
CA ASN A 416 1.36 7.34 -35.97
C ASN A 416 1.49 8.61 -35.13
N MET A 417 2.65 8.79 -34.52
CA MET A 417 2.98 10.02 -33.78
C MET A 417 3.33 11.14 -34.79
N LEU A 418 2.81 12.35 -34.58
CA LEU A 418 3.12 13.52 -35.43
C LEU A 418 4.61 13.87 -35.38
N SER A 419 5.17 13.99 -34.18
CA SER A 419 6.61 14.10 -33.93
C SER A 419 6.91 13.86 -32.46
N LYS A 420 8.17 13.59 -32.09
CA LYS A 420 8.56 13.47 -30.67
C LYS A 420 8.30 14.75 -29.85
N GLN A 421 8.19 15.91 -30.52
CA GLN A 421 7.94 17.20 -29.89
C GLN A 421 6.44 17.48 -29.72
N ILE A 422 5.63 17.09 -30.70
CA ILE A 422 4.17 17.21 -30.68
C ILE A 422 3.64 15.87 -30.16
N ARG A 423 3.52 15.77 -28.84
CA ARG A 423 3.19 14.57 -28.02
C ARG A 423 1.78 14.01 -28.28
N GLN A 424 1.39 13.84 -29.53
CA GLN A 424 0.06 13.43 -30.00
C GLN A 424 0.19 12.65 -31.31
N CYS A 425 -0.79 11.78 -31.59
CA CYS A 425 -0.91 11.12 -32.90
C CYS A 425 -1.51 12.04 -33.98
N ASP A 426 -1.23 11.73 -35.24
CA ASP A 426 -1.67 12.50 -36.42
C ASP A 426 -3.15 12.34 -36.71
N THR A 427 -3.65 11.14 -36.50
CA THR A 427 -4.99 10.70 -36.82
C THR A 427 -5.51 9.87 -35.66
N TYR A 428 -6.81 10.02 -35.40
CA TYR A 428 -7.49 9.38 -34.29
C TYR A 428 -8.77 8.71 -34.78
N LEU A 429 -8.94 7.45 -34.38
CA LEU A 429 -10.15 6.67 -34.56
C LEU A 429 -10.92 6.63 -33.23
N ARG A 430 -12.18 7.05 -33.24
CA ARG A 430 -13.07 7.01 -32.08
C ARG A 430 -13.47 5.57 -31.76
N LEU A 431 -13.28 5.13 -30.52
CA LEU A 431 -13.75 3.82 -30.03
C LEU A 431 -15.10 3.88 -29.33
N GLY A 432 -15.43 5.01 -28.72
CA GLY A 432 -16.74 5.23 -28.13
C GLY A 432 -16.78 6.40 -27.15
N GLU A 433 -17.89 6.50 -26.43
CA GLU A 433 -18.17 7.57 -25.48
C GLU A 433 -18.27 7.04 -24.05
N PHE A 434 -17.93 7.90 -23.09
CA PHE A 434 -18.06 7.61 -21.67
C PHE A 434 -19.54 7.53 -21.29
N LYS A 435 -19.87 6.56 -20.43
CA LYS A 435 -21.21 6.36 -19.87
C LYS A 435 -21.11 6.40 -18.36
N ASN A 436 -21.83 7.34 -17.73
CA ASN A 436 -21.83 7.55 -16.28
C ASN A 436 -20.40 7.63 -15.71
N GLY A 437 -19.50 8.37 -16.38
CA GLY A 437 -18.11 8.51 -15.94
C GLY A 437 -17.17 7.36 -16.32
N ASN A 438 -17.65 6.26 -16.89
CA ASN A 438 -16.82 5.10 -17.17
C ASN A 438 -16.77 4.79 -18.67
N PHE A 439 -15.67 4.19 -19.10
CA PHE A 439 -15.49 3.68 -20.45
C PHE A 439 -14.89 2.28 -20.37
N GLU A 440 -15.46 1.32 -21.07
CA GLU A 440 -14.92 -0.04 -21.16
C GLU A 440 -15.16 -0.60 -22.56
N ILE A 441 -14.12 -1.18 -23.15
CA ILE A 441 -14.19 -1.87 -24.43
C ILE A 441 -13.24 -3.07 -24.44
N SER A 442 -13.75 -4.21 -24.88
CA SER A 442 -13.00 -5.46 -25.10
C SER A 442 -12.84 -5.76 -26.59
N ASP A 443 -11.96 -6.71 -26.89
CA ASP A 443 -11.65 -7.20 -28.24
C ASP A 443 -11.21 -6.08 -29.18
N VAL A 444 -10.43 -5.13 -28.65
CA VAL A 444 -9.94 -3.96 -29.39
C VAL A 444 -9.07 -4.40 -30.59
N ASN A 445 -8.26 -5.44 -30.40
CA ASN A 445 -7.44 -6.08 -31.42
C ASN A 445 -8.24 -6.68 -32.59
N GLN A 446 -9.53 -7.00 -32.37
CA GLN A 446 -10.42 -7.48 -33.44
C GLN A 446 -11.18 -6.33 -34.12
N LYS A 447 -11.26 -5.17 -33.47
CA LYS A 447 -12.01 -3.99 -33.94
C LYS A 447 -11.16 -3.00 -34.73
N ILE A 448 -9.84 -3.07 -34.59
CA ILE A 448 -8.91 -2.09 -35.16
C ILE A 448 -7.80 -2.82 -35.93
N PRO A 449 -7.48 -2.40 -37.17
CA PRO A 449 -6.51 -3.09 -38.02
C PRO A 449 -5.06 -2.63 -37.79
N PHE A 450 -4.75 -1.96 -36.68
CA PHE A 450 -3.43 -1.40 -36.43
C PHE A 450 -3.05 -1.41 -34.95
N ASP A 451 -1.74 -1.45 -34.71
CA ASP A 451 -1.15 -1.33 -33.38
C ASP A 451 -1.27 0.12 -32.88
N ILE A 452 -1.72 0.27 -31.64
CA ILE A 452 -2.03 1.57 -31.06
C ILE A 452 -0.74 2.21 -30.54
N ARG A 453 -0.51 3.46 -30.94
CA ARG A 453 0.59 4.30 -30.43
C ARG A 453 0.12 5.35 -29.44
N CYS A 454 -1.07 5.91 -29.64
CA CYS A 454 -1.64 6.89 -28.72
C CYS A 454 -3.08 6.54 -28.34
N ILE A 455 -3.46 6.84 -27.10
CA ILE A 455 -4.85 6.90 -26.65
C ILE A 455 -5.14 8.34 -26.25
N ARG A 456 -6.31 8.84 -26.62
CA ARG A 456 -6.77 10.18 -26.28
C ARG A 456 -8.17 10.11 -25.69
N ILE A 457 -8.30 10.55 -24.44
CA ILE A 457 -9.60 10.88 -23.84
C ILE A 457 -9.86 12.35 -24.17
N CYS A 458 -10.98 12.65 -24.81
CA CYS A 458 -11.37 13.99 -25.23
C CYS A 458 -12.68 14.39 -24.55
N VAL A 459 -12.70 15.60 -23.98
CA VAL A 459 -13.88 16.20 -23.35
C VAL A 459 -14.78 16.76 -24.44
N THR A 460 -15.98 16.18 -24.58
CA THR A 460 -16.90 16.52 -25.68
C THR A 460 -17.87 17.64 -25.31
N LYS A 461 -17.98 17.99 -24.02
CA LYS A 461 -18.78 19.13 -23.53
C LYS A 461 -18.19 19.67 -22.23
N THR A 462 -18.14 21.00 -22.09
CA THR A 462 -17.70 21.67 -20.86
C THR A 462 -18.57 21.28 -19.66
N GLN A 463 -17.93 21.00 -18.52
CA GLN A 463 -18.60 20.73 -17.23
C GLN A 463 -18.09 21.68 -16.14
N LYS A 464 -18.85 21.83 -15.04
CA LYS A 464 -18.50 22.75 -13.93
C LYS A 464 -17.80 22.01 -12.79
N GLU A 465 -18.03 20.72 -12.73
CA GLU A 465 -17.50 19.77 -11.77
C GLU A 465 -16.04 19.47 -12.14
N TRP A 466 -15.23 19.20 -11.11
CA TRP A 466 -13.86 18.79 -11.30
C TRP A 466 -13.81 17.39 -11.90
N LEU A 467 -12.64 16.96 -12.38
CA LEU A 467 -12.49 15.66 -13.02
C LEU A 467 -11.43 14.84 -12.30
N ILE A 468 -11.84 13.70 -11.73
CA ILE A 468 -10.92 12.65 -11.31
C ILE A 468 -10.90 11.56 -12.37
N ILE A 469 -9.73 11.27 -12.94
CA ILE A 469 -9.52 10.01 -13.66
C ILE A 469 -8.83 9.07 -12.68
N ARG A 470 -9.62 8.16 -12.12
CA ARG A 470 -9.20 7.26 -11.04
C ARG A 470 -8.27 6.18 -11.55
N SER A 471 -8.62 5.54 -12.66
CA SER A 471 -7.74 4.55 -13.27
C SER A 471 -7.96 4.42 -14.77
N ILE A 472 -6.86 4.16 -15.46
CA ILE A 472 -6.81 3.77 -16.86
C ILE A 472 -6.08 2.44 -16.91
N SER A 473 -6.78 1.42 -17.38
CA SER A 473 -6.36 0.04 -17.38
C SER A 473 -6.34 -0.49 -18.81
N ILE A 474 -5.20 -1.05 -19.22
CA ILE A 474 -4.94 -1.52 -20.57
C ILE A 474 -4.42 -2.95 -20.50
N TRP A 475 -5.05 -3.84 -21.25
CA TRP A 475 -4.62 -5.21 -21.44
C TRP A 475 -4.14 -5.38 -22.87
N THR A 476 -2.96 -5.97 -23.01
CA THR A 476 -2.30 -6.27 -24.27
C THR A 476 -2.55 -7.72 -24.67
N SER A 477 -2.34 -8.04 -25.96
CA SER A 477 -2.54 -9.39 -26.51
C SER A 477 -1.29 -10.25 -26.49
#